data_AF-A0A076HMY0-F1
#
_entry.id   AF-A0A076HMY0-F1
#
_cell.length_a   1.000
_cell.length_b   1.000
_cell.length_c   1.000
_cell.angle_alpha   90.00
_cell.angle_beta   90.00
_cell.angle_gamma   90.00
#
_symmetry.space_group_name_H-M   'P 1'
#
loop_
_entity.id
_entity.type
_entity.pdbx_description
1 polymer ?
#
loop_
_entity_poly.entity_id
_entity_poly.type
_entity_poly.pdbx_seq_one_letter_code
_entity_poly.pdbx_strand_id
1 'polypeptide(L)'
;MPDHVHGIIFFHKPDTNTEAAATFGPQSQNLAAVVRGFKVGVKAWATRAGVEFTWQRRYFDRVIRNEVELQKAREYIRNNPSQWSADHDKADGLFR
;
A
#
# COMPACT_ATOMS: atom_id res chain seq x y z
N MET A 1 -3.23 -7.97 -7.81
CA MET A 1 -3.38 -8.18 -9.27
C MET A 1 -2.00 -8.45 -9.84
N PRO A 2 -1.88 -8.92 -11.10
CA PRO A 2 -0.58 -9.26 -11.68
C PRO A 2 0.46 -8.12 -11.65
N ASP A 3 0.04 -6.86 -11.71
CA ASP A 3 0.92 -5.68 -11.82
C ASP A 3 0.89 -4.74 -10.59
N HIS A 4 -0.12 -4.84 -9.72
CA HIS A 4 -0.21 -4.01 -8.51
C HIS A 4 -0.92 -4.71 -7.34
N VAL A 5 -0.78 -4.11 -6.16
CA VAL A 5 -1.32 -4.63 -4.89
C VAL A 5 -2.11 -3.54 -4.16
N HIS A 6 -3.21 -3.94 -3.52
CA HIS A 6 -3.92 -3.12 -2.55
C HIS A 6 -3.85 -3.80 -1.18
N GLY A 7 -3.83 -2.99 -0.13
CA GLY A 7 -3.83 -3.48 1.24
C GLY A 7 -4.45 -2.46 2.19
N ILE A 8 -4.92 -2.96 3.33
CA ILE A 8 -5.40 -2.15 4.44
C ILE A 8 -4.41 -2.34 5.59
N ILE A 9 -3.91 -1.25 6.13
CA ILE A 9 -2.92 -1.26 7.21
C ILE A 9 -3.52 -0.59 8.43
N PHE A 10 -3.50 -1.30 9.56
CA PHE A 10 -3.91 -0.77 10.87
C PHE A 10 -2.68 -0.38 11.68
N PHE A 11 -2.61 0.89 12.10
CA PHE A 11 -1.60 1.35 13.04
C PHE A 11 -2.20 1.42 14.44
N HIS A 12 -1.94 0.41 15.25
CA HIS A 12 -2.29 0.41 16.67
C HIS A 12 -1.19 1.16 17.43
N LYS A 13 -1.24 2.50 17.36
CA LYS A 13 -0.38 3.33 18.21
C LYS A 13 -1.08 3.57 19.53
N PRO A 14 -0.36 3.52 20.66
CA PRO A 14 -0.92 3.97 21.93
C PRO A 14 -1.30 5.45 21.80
N ASP A 15 -2.38 5.86 22.48
CA ASP A 15 -2.75 7.26 22.64
C ASP A 15 -1.73 7.95 23.55
N THR A 16 -0.56 8.27 23.00
CA THR A 16 0.43 9.09 23.70
C THR A 16 0.03 10.55 23.52
N ASN A 17 -0.56 11.15 24.55
CA ASN A 17 -0.70 12.62 24.67
C ASN A 17 0.64 13.35 24.89
N THR A 18 1.76 12.64 24.78
CA THR A 18 3.09 13.23 24.87
C THR A 18 3.47 13.73 23.49
N GLU A 19 3.41 15.04 23.28
CA GLU A 19 4.06 15.69 22.15
C GLU A 19 5.57 15.49 22.30
N ALA A 20 6.08 14.37 21.78
CA ALA A 20 7.51 14.17 21.66
C ALA A 20 8.05 15.22 20.68
N ALA A 21 9.02 16.01 21.13
CA ALA A 21 9.68 16.99 20.27
C ALA A 21 10.18 16.32 18.99
N ALA A 22 9.95 16.95 17.83
CA ALA A 22 10.41 16.43 16.56
C ALA A 22 11.94 16.32 16.57
N THR A 23 12.46 15.10 16.64
CA THR A 23 13.89 14.83 16.57
C THR A 23 14.31 14.60 15.13
N PHE A 24 15.40 15.21 14.70
CA PHE A 24 16.03 14.88 13.43
C PHE A 24 16.59 13.45 13.49
N GLY A 25 16.14 12.60 12.56
CA GLY A 25 16.56 11.21 12.48
C GLY A 25 15.85 10.43 11.38
N PRO A 26 16.19 9.15 11.18
CA PRO A 26 15.52 8.30 10.21
C PRO A 26 14.02 8.21 10.48
N GLN A 27 13.21 8.46 9.44
CA GLN A 27 11.77 8.37 9.53
C GLN A 27 11.34 6.95 9.92
N SER A 28 10.70 6.81 11.08
CA SER A 28 10.24 5.53 11.64
C SER A 28 8.80 5.62 12.14
N GLN A 29 8.16 4.47 12.39
CA GLN A 29 6.80 4.36 12.94
C GLN A 29 5.70 5.11 12.14
N ASN A 30 5.76 5.13 10.81
CA ASN A 30 4.70 5.71 9.98
C ASN A 30 4.54 4.93 8.68
N LEU A 31 3.50 5.28 7.91
CA LEU A 31 3.14 4.63 6.66
C LEU A 31 4.30 4.58 5.67
N ALA A 32 5.01 5.69 5.47
CA ALA A 32 6.12 5.75 4.52
C ALA A 32 7.26 4.80 4.91
N ALA A 33 7.57 4.69 6.21
CA ALA A 33 8.58 3.75 6.69
C ALA A 33 8.19 2.28 6.43
N VAL A 34 6.92 1.93 6.69
CA VAL A 34 6.38 0.58 6.44
C VAL A 34 6.41 0.25 4.95
N VAL A 35 5.87 1.14 4.09
CA VAL A 35 5.82 0.91 2.65
C VAL A 35 7.22 0.84 2.04
N ARG A 36 8.15 1.68 2.51
CA ARG A 36 9.57 1.60 2.10
C ARG A 36 10.17 0.23 2.44
N GLY A 37 9.98 -0.23 3.68
CA GLY A 37 10.48 -1.54 4.12
C GLY A 37 9.92 -2.69 3.27
N PHE A 38 8.61 -2.68 3.03
CA PHE A 38 7.94 -3.66 2.17
C PHE A 38 8.51 -3.65 0.74
N LYS A 39 8.58 -2.47 0.10
CA LYS A 39 9.08 -2.35 -1.27
C LYS A 39 10.53 -2.81 -1.41
N VAL A 40 11.39 -2.43 -0.46
CA VAL A 40 12.80 -2.86 -0.42
C VAL A 40 12.91 -4.38 -0.24
N GLY A 41 12.14 -4.96 0.69
CA GLY A 41 12.16 -6.40 0.94
C GLY A 41 11.78 -7.21 -0.29
N VAL A 42 10.69 -6.84 -0.96
CA VAL A 42 10.24 -7.51 -2.19
C VAL A 42 11.24 -7.33 -3.33
N LYS A 43 11.78 -6.12 -3.54
CA LYS A 43 12.78 -5.88 -4.59
C LYS A 43 14.07 -6.66 -4.33
N ALA A 44 14.54 -6.71 -3.08
CA ALA A 44 15.72 -7.48 -2.72
C ALA A 44 15.51 -8.99 -2.94
N TRP A 45 14.33 -9.51 -2.61
CA TRP A 45 13.98 -10.89 -2.92
C TRP A 45 13.95 -11.15 -4.43
N ALA A 46 13.27 -10.30 -5.21
CA ALA A 46 13.17 -10.46 -6.66
C ALA A 46 14.54 -10.45 -7.33
N THR A 47 15.42 -9.51 -6.94
CA THR A 47 16.81 -9.46 -7.44
C THR A 47 17.56 -10.75 -7.14
N ARG A 48 17.45 -11.30 -5.92
CA ARG A 48 18.11 -12.57 -5.55
C ARG A 48 17.54 -13.77 -6.29
N ALA A 49 16.25 -13.73 -6.61
CA ALA A 49 15.56 -14.78 -7.37
C ALA A 49 15.76 -14.66 -8.89
N GLY A 50 16.49 -13.65 -9.38
CA GLY A 50 16.65 -13.39 -10.81
C GLY A 50 15.36 -12.94 -11.51
N VAL A 51 14.37 -12.44 -10.77
CA VAL A 51 13.11 -11.95 -11.30
C VAL A 51 13.25 -10.49 -11.67
N GLU A 52 13.03 -10.17 -12.96
CA GLU A 52 12.95 -8.79 -13.41
C GLU A 52 11.69 -8.14 -12.83
N PHE A 53 11.89 -7.13 -11.99
CA PHE A 53 10.81 -6.51 -11.23
C PHE A 53 11.20 -5.09 -10.84
N THR A 54 10.26 -4.16 -10.93
CA THR A 54 10.43 -2.81 -10.41
C THR A 54 9.11 -2.30 -9.83
N TRP A 55 9.23 -1.43 -8.83
CA TRP A 55 8.07 -0.74 -8.29
C TRP A 55 7.82 0.55 -9.06
N GLN A 56 6.54 0.85 -9.30
CA GLN A 56 6.16 2.24 -9.58
C GLN A 56 6.62 3.18 -8.45
N ARG A 57 6.99 4.41 -8.83
CA ARG A 57 7.38 5.45 -7.87
C ARG A 57 6.17 5.83 -7.01
N ARG A 58 6.42 6.16 -5.73
CA ARG A 58 5.38 6.51 -4.74
C ARG A 58 4.33 5.41 -4.58
N TYR A 59 3.25 5.71 -3.86
CA TYR A 59 2.12 4.82 -3.64
C TYR A 59 0.89 5.68 -3.40
N PHE A 60 -0.30 5.14 -3.66
CA PHE A 60 -1.56 5.75 -3.28
C PHE A 60 -1.89 5.35 -1.84
N ASP A 61 -2.33 6.31 -1.03
CA ASP A 61 -2.86 6.06 0.30
C ASP A 61 -4.12 6.89 0.56
N ARG A 62 -4.96 6.37 1.47
CA ARG A 62 -6.17 7.03 1.96
C ARG A 62 -6.44 6.57 3.38
N VAL A 63 -6.80 7.51 4.26
CA VAL A 63 -7.27 7.22 5.62
C VAL A 63 -8.71 6.73 5.57
N ILE A 64 -8.96 5.53 6.10
CA ILE A 64 -10.31 4.96 6.30
C ILE A 64 -10.84 5.44 7.65
N ARG A 65 -11.96 6.17 7.65
CA ARG A 65 -12.41 6.93 8.82
C ARG A 65 -13.54 6.26 9.61
N ASN A 66 -14.18 5.25 9.05
CA ASN A 66 -15.32 4.57 9.68
C ASN A 66 -15.51 3.16 9.11
N GLU A 67 -16.40 2.40 9.75
CA GLU A 67 -16.70 1.02 9.38
C GLU A 67 -17.29 0.89 7.97
N VAL A 68 -18.14 1.84 7.55
CA VAL A 68 -18.74 1.81 6.20
C VAL A 68 -17.66 1.94 5.13
N GLU A 69 -16.70 2.84 5.31
CA GLU A 69 -15.55 2.97 4.40
C GLU A 69 -14.67 1.71 4.44
N LEU A 70 -14.47 1.12 5.62
CA LEU A 70 -13.68 -0.10 5.77
C LEU A 70 -14.32 -1.27 5.01
N GLN A 71 -15.64 -1.43 5.11
CA GLN A 71 -16.37 -2.48 4.38
C GLN A 71 -16.28 -2.28 2.87
N LYS A 72 -16.45 -1.04 2.39
CA LYS A 72 -16.26 -0.72 0.96
C LYS A 72 -14.84 -1.02 0.48
N ALA A 73 -13.82 -0.68 1.26
CA ALA A 73 -12.43 -0.99 0.92
C ALA A 73 -12.16 -2.50 0.87
N ARG A 74 -12.69 -3.25 1.84
CA ARG A 74 -12.59 -4.72 1.89
C ARG A 74 -13.27 -5.37 0.69
N GLU A 75 -14.47 -4.90 0.35
CA GLU A 75 -15.23 -5.39 -0.80
C GLU A 75 -14.49 -5.10 -2.11
N TYR A 76 -13.99 -3.87 -2.29
CA TYR A 76 -13.18 -3.50 -3.44
C TYR A 76 -11.95 -4.41 -3.59
N ILE A 77 -11.16 -4.60 -2.53
CA ILE A 77 -9.95 -5.44 -2.58
C ILE A 77 -10.30 -6.90 -2.90
N ARG A 78 -11.40 -7.42 -2.33
CA ARG A 78 -11.84 -8.80 -2.58
C ARG A 78 -12.30 -8.98 -4.03
N ASN A 79 -13.00 -8.00 -4.58
CA ASN A 79 -13.61 -8.12 -5.90
C ASN A 79 -12.62 -7.78 -7.02
N ASN A 80 -11.62 -6.93 -6.77
CA ASN A 80 -10.70 -6.44 -7.80
C ASN A 80 -10.01 -7.54 -8.62
N PRO A 81 -9.49 -8.65 -8.03
CA PRO A 81 -8.88 -9.72 -8.82
C PRO A 81 -9.80 -10.29 -9.92
N SER A 82 -11.11 -10.40 -9.66
CA SER A 82 -12.08 -10.89 -10.65
C SER A 82 -12.41 -9.83 -11.71
N GLN A 83 -12.47 -8.56 -11.30
CA GLN A 83 -12.77 -7.42 -12.18
C GLN A 83 -11.54 -6.98 -13.00
N TRP A 84 -10.34 -7.42 -12.62
CA TRP A 84 -9.09 -7.06 -13.26
C TRP A 84 -9.06 -7.35 -14.76
N SER A 85 -9.53 -8.55 -15.15
CA SER A 85 -9.59 -8.94 -16.56
C SER A 85 -10.50 -8.03 -17.39
N ALA A 86 -11.65 -7.63 -16.83
CA ALA A 86 -12.63 -6.78 -17.49
C ALA A 86 -12.24 -5.30 -17.56
N ASP A 87 -11.43 -4.82 -16.61
CA ASP A 87 -10.93 -3.44 -16.61
C ASP A 87 -9.69 -3.25 -17.49
N HIS A 88 -8.88 -4.30 -17.68
CA HIS A 88 -7.71 -4.24 -18.58
C HIS A 88 -8.10 -4.07 -20.06
N ASP A 89 -9.31 -4.48 -20.45
CA ASP A 89 -9.85 -4.33 -21.80
C ASP A 89 -10.47 -2.95 -22.06
N LYS A 90 -10.64 -2.11 -21.03
CA LYS A 90 -11.14 -0.75 -21.18
C LYS A 90 -9.96 0.18 -21.50
N ALA A 91 -10.02 0.82 -22.67
CA ALA A 91 -8.95 1.65 -23.23
C ALA A 91 -8.45 2.77 -22.29
N ASP A 92 -9.27 3.21 -21.33
CA ASP A 92 -8.99 4.32 -20.39
C ASP A 92 -9.02 3.87 -18.92
N GLY A 93 -8.33 2.77 -18.59
CA GLY A 93 -8.20 2.35 -17.19
C GLY A 93 -7.64 3.48 -16.32
N LEU A 94 -8.39 3.90 -15.27
CA LEU A 94 -8.07 4.95 -14.29
C LEU A 94 -6.71 4.82 -13.58
N PHE A 95 -5.94 3.79 -13.90
CA PHE A 95 -4.64 3.46 -13.34
C PHE A 95 -3.55 3.24 -14.42
N ARG A 96 -3.78 3.60 -15.69
CA ARG A 96 -2.72 3.83 -16.69
C ARG A 96 -2.21 5.26 -16.64
#